data_AF-A0AB34DJC0-F1
#
_entry.id   AF-A0AB34DJC0-F1
#
_cell.length_a   1.000
_cell.length_b   1.000
_cell.length_c   1.000
_cell.angle_alpha   90.00
_cell.angle_beta   90.00
_cell.angle_gamma   90.00
#
_symmetry.space_group_name_H-M   'P 1'
#
loop_
_entity.id
_entity.type
_entity.pdbx_description
1 polymer ?
#
loop_
_entity_poly.entity_id
_entity_poly.type
_entity_poly.pdbx_seq_one_letter_code
_entity_poly.pdbx_strand_id
1 'polypeptide(L)'
;MSMTGPLARAARALIQWPRSHVAKIAELDEETLARFEAGGSVLAASELTRLRDALERGGAVFIDEDHRAGSGVRLKFNAKDVRAINRMEGEGGPVGTDDV
;
A
#
# COMPACT_ATOMS: atom_id res chain seq x y z
N MET A 1 2.58 -8.40 -16.25
CA MET A 1 2.39 -7.51 -15.09
C MET A 1 3.23 -8.04 -13.91
N SER A 2 4.53 -7.76 -13.88
CA SER A 2 5.42 -8.30 -12.84
C SER A 2 5.72 -7.24 -11.79
N MET A 3 5.01 -7.31 -10.67
CA MET A 3 5.43 -6.58 -9.46
C MET A 3 6.76 -7.18 -9.00
N THR A 4 7.82 -6.37 -8.95
CA THR A 4 9.14 -6.79 -8.50
C THR A 4 9.31 -6.52 -7.00
N GLY A 5 10.28 -7.19 -6.38
CA GLY A 5 10.69 -6.96 -5.00
C GLY A 5 10.95 -5.49 -4.66
N PRO A 6 11.81 -4.78 -5.43
CA PRO A 6 12.05 -3.35 -5.24
C PRO A 6 10.79 -2.50 -5.34
N LEU A 7 9.85 -2.83 -6.25
CA LEU A 7 8.61 -2.10 -6.42
C LEU A 7 7.65 -2.30 -5.23
N ALA A 8 7.57 -3.53 -4.70
CA ALA A 8 6.83 -3.82 -3.47
C ALA A 8 7.42 -3.09 -2.25
N ARG A 9 8.76 -3.04 -2.14
CA ARG A 9 9.45 -2.27 -1.09
C ARG A 9 9.14 -0.77 -1.20
N ALA A 10 9.16 -0.21 -2.40
CA ALA A 10 8.80 1.18 -2.65
C ALA A 10 7.35 1.46 -2.25
N ALA A 11 6.41 0.59 -2.65
CA ALA A 11 5.00 0.69 -2.26
C ALA A 11 4.84 0.72 -0.74
N ARG A 12 5.48 -0.22 -0.03
CA ARG A 12 5.44 -0.29 1.43
C ARG A 12 5.98 0.98 2.10
N ALA A 13 7.08 1.53 1.58
CA ALA A 13 7.67 2.76 2.09
C ALA A 13 6.73 3.95 1.89
N LEU A 14 6.06 4.06 0.73
CA LEU A 14 5.10 5.13 0.46
C LEU A 14 3.90 5.10 1.39
N ILE A 15 3.31 3.91 1.62
CA ILE A 15 2.14 3.75 2.51
C ILE A 15 2.52 3.71 4.01
N GLN A 16 3.82 3.76 4.32
CA GLN A 16 4.37 3.75 5.69
C GLN A 16 3.95 2.56 6.55
N TRP A 17 3.64 1.41 5.93
CA TRP A 17 3.30 0.20 6.67
C TRP A 17 4.57 -0.59 7.07
N PRO A 18 4.63 -1.12 8.30
CA PRO A 18 5.71 -2.02 8.68
C PRO A 18 5.60 -3.33 7.89
N ARG A 19 6.74 -3.97 7.61
CA ARG A 19 6.78 -5.20 6.82
C ARG A 19 5.94 -6.31 7.45
N SER A 20 6.05 -6.51 8.76
CA SER A 20 5.24 -7.44 9.54
C SER A 20 3.73 -7.29 9.31
N HIS A 21 3.25 -6.04 9.17
CA HIS A 21 1.84 -5.77 8.91
C HIS A 21 1.43 -6.14 7.48
N VAL A 22 2.25 -5.78 6.48
CA VAL A 22 2.01 -6.18 5.09
C VAL A 22 2.06 -7.69 4.94
N ALA A 23 3.05 -8.36 5.54
CA ALA A 23 3.20 -9.81 5.54
C ALA A 23 1.96 -10.50 6.11
N LYS A 24 1.44 -10.01 7.26
CA LYS A 24 0.21 -10.53 7.86
C LYS A 24 -1.01 -10.38 6.96
N ILE A 25 -1.22 -9.21 6.34
CA ILE A 25 -2.37 -8.98 5.44
C ILE A 25 -2.23 -9.80 4.16
N ALA A 26 -1.01 -9.92 3.64
CA ALA A 26 -0.72 -10.68 2.45
C ALA A 26 -0.65 -12.18 2.70
N GLU A 27 -0.79 -12.68 3.93
CA GLU A 27 -0.63 -14.09 4.32
C GLU A 27 0.73 -14.67 3.90
N LEU A 28 1.81 -13.91 4.13
CA LEU A 28 3.19 -14.29 3.87
C LEU A 28 3.99 -14.30 5.17
N ASP A 29 5.03 -15.13 5.23
CA ASP A 29 6.08 -14.98 6.24
C ASP A 29 6.84 -13.66 6.03
N GLU A 30 7.14 -12.96 7.13
CA GLU A 30 7.84 -11.69 7.08
C GLU A 30 9.25 -11.82 6.47
N GLU A 31 9.94 -12.94 6.74
CA GLU A 31 11.25 -13.23 6.16
C GLU A 31 11.15 -13.47 4.64
N THR A 32 10.12 -14.18 4.20
CA THR A 32 9.83 -14.41 2.77
C THR A 32 9.59 -13.08 2.06
N LEU A 33 8.79 -12.18 2.65
CA LEU A 33 8.59 -10.84 2.13
C LEU A 33 9.89 -10.02 2.13
N ALA A 34 10.72 -10.12 3.17
CA ALA A 34 11.99 -9.41 3.25
C ALA A 34 12.98 -9.84 2.15
N ARG A 35 13.08 -11.15 1.89
CA ARG A 35 13.90 -11.71 0.81
C ARG A 35 13.38 -11.30 -0.57
N PHE A 36 12.06 -11.33 -0.77
CA PHE A 36 11.44 -10.87 -2.00
C PHE A 36 11.72 -9.39 -2.25
N GLU A 37 11.47 -8.53 -1.25
CA GLU A 37 11.74 -7.09 -1.32
C GLU A 37 13.21 -6.77 -1.65
N ALA A 38 14.15 -7.63 -1.25
CA ALA A 38 15.57 -7.50 -1.55
C ALA A 38 15.96 -7.96 -2.97
N GLY A 39 15.02 -8.54 -3.72
CA GLY A 39 15.27 -9.14 -5.04
C GLY A 39 15.87 -10.54 -4.98
N GLY A 40 15.87 -11.18 -3.80
CA GLY A 40 16.52 -12.47 -3.57
C GLY A 40 15.61 -13.70 -3.71
N SER A 41 14.30 -13.51 -3.91
CA SER A 41 13.36 -14.63 -4.12
C SER A 41 12.28 -14.26 -5.15
N VAL A 42 11.66 -15.30 -5.70
CA VAL A 42 10.47 -15.20 -6.56
C VAL A 42 9.29 -15.75 -5.76
N LEU A 43 8.22 -14.98 -5.69
CA LEU A 43 6.95 -15.40 -5.09
C LEU A 43 6.10 -16.11 -6.13
N ALA A 44 5.27 -17.05 -5.69
CA ALA A 44 4.24 -17.64 -6.54
C ALA A 44 3.24 -16.57 -7.02
N ALA A 45 2.56 -16.84 -8.14
CA ALA A 45 1.58 -15.89 -8.69
C ALA A 45 0.48 -15.51 -7.68
N SER A 46 -0.01 -16.47 -6.89
CA SER A 46 -1.03 -16.22 -5.85
C SER A 46 -0.50 -15.36 -4.70
N GLU A 47 0.77 -15.52 -4.31
CA GLU A 47 1.44 -14.70 -3.30
C GLU A 47 1.66 -13.27 -3.79
N LEU A 48 2.05 -13.10 -5.06
CA LEU A 48 2.19 -11.79 -5.68
C LEU A 48 0.86 -11.03 -5.73
N THR A 49 -0.24 -11.72 -6.06
CA THR A 49 -1.58 -11.13 -6.03
C THR A 49 -1.95 -10.66 -4.62
N ARG A 50 -1.81 -11.54 -3.61
CA ARG A 50 -2.10 -11.17 -2.21
C ARG A 50 -1.25 -10.00 -1.72
N LEU A 51 0.05 -9.98 -2.05
CA LEU A 51 0.95 -8.90 -1.68
C LEU A 51 0.55 -7.58 -2.36
N ARG A 52 0.20 -7.62 -3.64
CA ARG A 52 -0.29 -6.44 -4.37
C ARG A 52 -1.57 -5.91 -3.73
N ASP A 53 -2.54 -6.77 -3.48
CA ASP A 53 -3.82 -6.39 -2.87
C ASP A 53 -3.61 -5.78 -1.48
N ALA A 54 -2.71 -6.35 -0.67
CA ALA A 54 -2.37 -5.81 0.64
C ALA A 54 -1.81 -4.37 0.56
N LEU A 55 -0.90 -4.12 -0.39
CA LEU A 55 -0.28 -2.81 -0.59
C LEU A 55 -1.29 -1.80 -1.18
N GLU A 56 -2.13 -2.22 -2.12
CA GLU A 56 -3.17 -1.38 -2.72
C GLU A 56 -4.26 -1.00 -1.71
N ARG A 57 -4.59 -1.90 -0.77
CA ARG A 57 -5.44 -1.59 0.39
C ARG A 57 -4.83 -0.53 1.31
N GLY A 58 -3.50 -0.50 1.43
CA GLY A 58 -2.77 0.55 2.13
C GLY A 58 -2.67 1.88 1.38
N GLY A 59 -3.21 1.95 0.16
CA GLY A 59 -3.23 3.16 -0.66
C GLY A 59 -2.08 3.26 -1.66
N ALA A 60 -1.32 2.19 -1.90
CA ALA A 60 -0.41 2.14 -3.04
C ALA A 60 -1.21 2.00 -4.34
N VAL A 61 -0.69 2.54 -5.43
CA VAL A 61 -1.21 2.34 -6.78
C VAL A 61 -0.01 2.03 -7.68
N PHE A 62 0.03 0.80 -8.18
CA PHE A 62 1.05 0.38 -9.13
C PHE A 62 0.69 0.89 -10.53
N ILE A 63 1.73 1.28 -11.26
CA ILE A 63 1.64 1.83 -12.61
C ILE A 63 2.49 0.93 -13.50
N ASP A 64 1.87 0.39 -14.55
CA ASP A 64 2.60 -0.40 -15.53
C ASP A 64 3.56 0.48 -16.34
N GLU A 65 4.59 -0.15 -16.89
CA GLU A 65 5.48 0.53 -17.82
C GLU A 65 4.74 0.88 -19.12
N ASP A 66 5.18 1.97 -19.75
CA ASP A 66 4.70 2.41 -21.05
C ASP A 66 5.87 2.89 -21.92
N HIS A 67 5.54 3.48 -23.07
CA HIS A 67 6.53 4.01 -24.01
C HIS A 67 7.36 5.20 -23.47
N ARG A 68 7.01 5.77 -22.31
CA ARG A 68 7.64 6.94 -21.70
C ARG A 68 8.40 6.61 -20.41
N ALA A 69 7.93 5.63 -19.65
CA ALA A 69 8.48 5.31 -18.34
C ALA A 69 8.39 3.81 -18.02
N GLY A 70 9.31 3.34 -17.17
CA GLY A 70 9.25 2.00 -16.58
C GLY A 70 8.17 1.87 -15.50
N SER A 71 7.95 0.65 -15.03
CA SER A 71 6.96 0.37 -13.98
C SER A 71 7.22 1.16 -12.69
N GLY A 72 6.14 1.63 -12.07
CA GLY A 72 6.20 2.56 -10.94
C GLY A 72 5.13 2.32 -9.89
N VAL A 73 5.19 3.10 -8.81
CA VAL A 73 4.19 3.11 -7.74
C VAL A 73 3.97 4.54 -7.24
N ARG A 74 2.73 4.87 -6.90
CA ARG A 74 2.33 6.16 -6.29
C ARG A 74 1.32 5.94 -5.16
N LEU A 75 0.98 7.01 -4.46
CA LEU A 75 -0.14 7.02 -3.51
C LEU A 75 -1.47 7.25 -4.22
N LYS A 76 -2.53 6.60 -3.73
CA LYS A 76 -3.91 6.73 -4.20
C LYS A 76 -4.46 8.15 -4.01
N PHE A 77 -4.15 8.76 -2.87
CA PHE A 77 -4.61 10.09 -2.50
C PHE A 77 -3.49 11.11 -2.70
N ASN A 78 -3.84 12.26 -3.26
CA ASN A 78 -2.90 13.37 -3.38
C ASN A 78 -2.84 14.17 -2.06
N ALA A 79 -1.86 15.07 -1.92
CA ALA A 79 -1.70 15.86 -0.69
C ALA A 79 -2.88 16.80 -0.37
N LYS A 80 -3.70 17.18 -1.36
CA LYS A 80 -4.95 17.93 -1.11
C LYS A 80 -6.03 17.01 -0.54
N ASP A 81 -6.20 15.81 -1.11
CA ASP A 81 -7.18 14.82 -0.63
C ASP A 81 -6.90 14.46 0.82
N VAL A 82 -5.63 14.19 1.16
CA VAL A 82 -5.21 13.89 2.54
C VAL A 82 -5.53 15.05 3.50
N ARG A 83 -5.30 16.30 3.09
CA ARG A 83 -5.64 17.49 3.91
C ARG A 83 -7.15 17.67 4.09
N ALA A 84 -7.94 17.35 3.07
CA ALA A 84 -9.39 17.40 3.16
C ALA A 84 -9.92 16.33 4.13
N ILE A 85 -9.43 15.09 4.03
CA ILE A 85 -9.79 13.99 4.93
C ILE A 85 -9.46 14.35 6.39
N ASN A 86 -8.23 14.79 6.67
CA ASN A 86 -7.83 15.17 8.02
C ASN A 86 -8.65 16.33 8.61
N ARG A 87 -9.12 17.26 7.77
CA ARG A 87 -10.03 18.33 8.22
C ARG A 87 -11.39 17.76 8.62
N MET A 88 -11.95 16.87 7.80
CA MET A 88 -13.25 16.25 8.04
C MET A 88 -13.25 15.34 9.28
N GLU A 89 -12.13 14.66 9.58
CA GLU A 89 -11.99 13.85 10.80
C GLU A 89 -11.79 14.68 12.08
N GLY A 90 -11.19 15.88 11.95
CA GLY A 90 -11.01 16.82 13.06
C GLY A 90 -12.26 17.65 13.39
N GLU A 91 -13.22 17.72 12.47
CA GLU A 91 -14.54 18.31 12.68
C GLU A 91 -15.47 17.26 13.30
N GLY A 92 -15.18 16.87 14.55
CA GLY A 92 -16.19 16.26 15.41
C GLY A 92 -17.39 17.20 15.45
N GLY A 93 -18.40 16.92 14.62
CA GLY A 93 -19.64 17.67 14.59
C GLY A 93 -20.20 17.75 16.01
N PRO A 94 -20.83 18.88 16.40
CA PRO A 94 -21.34 19.04 17.74
C PRO A 94 -22.15 17.80 18.11
N VAL A 95 -21.82 17.17 19.23
CA VAL A 95 -22.61 16.09 19.82
C VAL A 95 -24.01 16.67 19.93
N GLY A 96 -24.93 16.19 19.09
CA GLY A 96 -26.33 16.55 19.23
C GLY A 96 -26.68 16.15 20.65
N THR A 97 -27.00 17.14 21.50
CA THR A 97 -27.63 16.85 22.77
C THR A 97 -28.91 16.13 22.41
N ASP A 98 -28.92 14.83 22.72
CA ASP A 98 -30.09 13.98 22.62
C ASP A 98 -31.13 14.56 23.57
N ASP A 99 -32.02 15.38 23.03
CA ASP A 99 -33.23 15.84 23.71
C ASP A 99 -34.41 14.98 23.23
N VAL A 100 -34.49 13.73 23.72
CA VAL A 100 -35.73 12.94 23.81
C VAL A 100 -35.76 12.07 25.06
#